data_AF-R7R1I0-F1
#
_entry.id   AF-R7R1I0-F1
#
_cell.length_a   1.000
_cell.length_b   1.000
_cell.length_c   1.000
_cell.angle_alpha   90.00
_cell.angle_beta   90.00
_cell.angle_gamma   90.00
#
_symmetry.space_group_name_H-M   'P 1'
#
loop_
_entity.id
_entity.type
_entity.pdbx_description
1 polymer ?
#
loop_
_entity_poly.entity_id
_entity_poly.type
_entity_poly.pdbx_seq_one_letter_code
_entity_poly.pdbx_strand_id
1 'polypeptide(L)' 'MALARGQSLAQMALSWILKDGEVTSVLIGASRPAQILDNLKIIGAPGFTDEELQKIDEICGVKRA' A
#
# COMPACT_ATOMS: atom_id res chain seq x y z
N MET A 1 -9.80 2.41 -6.88
CA MET A 1 -9.09 2.18 -5.60
C MET A 1 -7.71 2.85 -5.66
N ALA A 2 -7.03 3.08 -4.54
CA ALA A 2 -5.93 4.06 -4.33
C ALA A 2 -6.38 5.53 -4.33
N LEU A 3 -6.96 6.02 -5.42
CA LEU A 3 -7.44 7.42 -5.51
C LEU A 3 -8.49 7.77 -4.42
N ALA A 4 -9.36 6.81 -4.08
CA ALA A 4 -10.34 6.98 -2.99
C ALA A 4 -9.70 7.11 -1.60
N ARG A 5 -8.46 6.65 -1.44
CA ARG A 5 -7.64 6.80 -0.23
C ARG A 5 -6.72 8.03 -0.29
N GLY A 6 -6.81 8.83 -1.35
CA GLY A 6 -5.89 9.95 -1.60
C GLY A 6 -4.45 9.52 -1.91
N GLN A 7 -4.27 8.26 -2.34
CA GLN A 7 -2.96 7.66 -2.57
C GLN A 7 -2.72 7.38 -4.05
N SER A 8 -1.46 7.45 -4.48
CA SER A 8 -1.02 6.82 -5.72
C SER A 8 -1.08 5.31 -5.58
N LEU A 9 -1.10 4.58 -6.71
CA LEU A 9 -1.10 3.11 -6.66
C LEU A 9 0.14 2.57 -5.94
N ALA A 10 1.31 3.17 -6.18
CA ALA A 10 2.56 2.80 -5.50
C ALA A 10 2.45 3.02 -3.98
N GLN A 11 1.89 4.15 -3.56
CA GLN A 11 1.65 4.44 -2.14
C GLN A 11 0.68 3.44 -1.49
N MET A 12 -0.43 3.11 -2.15
CA MET A 12 -1.38 2.12 -1.64
C MET A 12 -0.72 0.73 -1.54
N ALA A 13 0.08 0.33 -2.53
CA ALA A 13 0.79 -0.95 -2.51
C ALA A 13 1.80 -1.03 -1.36
N LEU A 14 2.59 0.02 -1.12
CA LEU A 14 3.52 0.06 0.01
C LEU A 14 2.78 0.06 1.35
N SER A 15 1.66 0.79 1.45
CA SER A 15 0.80 0.77 2.63
C SER A 15 0.25 -0.63 2.90
N TRP A 16 -0.11 -1.37 1.84
CA TRP A 16 -0.65 -2.73 1.94
C TRP A 16 0.39 -3.74 2.45
N ILE A 17 1.66 -3.58 2.08
CA ILE A 17 2.75 -4.43 2.58
C ILE A 17 2.96 -4.21 4.08
N LEU A 18 2.85 -2.97 4.56
CA LEU A 18 3.11 -2.60 5.95
C LEU A 18 1.89 -2.74 6.88
N LYS A 19 0.71 -3.11 6.36
CA LYS A 19 -0.57 -3.01 7.07
C LYS A 19 -0.68 -3.84 8.36
N ASP A 20 -0.06 -5.01 8.39
CA ASP A 20 -0.25 -6.01 9.48
C ASP A 20 0.81 -5.88 10.59
N GLY A 21 1.80 -5.00 10.44
CA GLY A 21 2.90 -4.84 11.40
C GLY A 21 3.87 -6.02 11.50
N GLU A 22 3.58 -7.15 10.83
CA GLU A 22 4.45 -8.32 10.74
C GLU A 22 5.69 -8.08 9.86
N VAL A 23 5.58 -7.16 8.89
CA VAL A 23 6.68 -6.79 7.99
C VAL A 23 7.51 -5.68 8.65
N THR A 24 8.76 -6.01 9.00
CA THR A 24 9.67 -5.05 9.65
C THR A 24 10.14 -3.93 8.72
N SER A 25 10.34 -4.21 7.42
CA SER A 25 10.83 -3.23 6.46
C SER A 25 10.46 -3.58 5.02
N VAL A 26 10.37 -2.56 4.17
CA VAL A 26 10.13 -2.68 2.73
C VAL A 26 11.28 -2.03 1.98
N LEU A 27 11.97 -2.82 1.15
CA LEU A 27 13.01 -2.31 0.27
C LEU A 27 12.38 -1.68 -0.97
N ILE A 28 12.56 -0.38 -1.15
CA ILE A 28 12.02 0.37 -2.29
C ILE A 28 13.09 0.68 -3.33
N GLY A 29 12.77 0.40 -4.60
CA GLY A 29 13.55 0.86 -5.75
C GLY A 29 13.03 2.19 -6.28
N ALA A 30 13.91 3.14 -6.56
CA ALA A 30 13.57 4.42 -7.17
C ALA A 30 14.61 4.82 -8.22
N SER A 31 14.16 5.25 -9.40
CA SER A 31 15.02 5.75 -10.47
C SER A 31 15.28 7.27 -10.38
N ARG A 32 14.55 7.96 -9.50
CA ARG A 32 14.76 9.39 -9.20
C ARG A 32 14.46 9.70 -7.73
N PRO A 33 15.13 10.68 -7.10
CA PRO A 33 14.90 11.05 -5.70
C PRO A 33 13.44 11.42 -5.38
N ALA A 34 12.72 12.04 -6.32
CA ALA A 34 11.32 12.41 -6.13
C ALA A 34 10.40 11.19 -5.86
N GLN A 35 10.73 10.00 -6.36
CA GLN A 35 9.96 8.78 -6.07
C GLN A 35 10.16 8.32 -4.63
N ILE A 36 11.35 8.52 -4.05
CA ILE A 36 11.59 8.24 -2.63
C ILE A 36 10.68 9.14 -1.79
N LEU A 37 10.68 10.44 -2.07
CA LEU A 37 9.81 11.40 -1.38
C LEU A 37 8.32 11.08 -1.56
N ASP A 38 7.91 10.63 -2.74
CA ASP A 38 6.53 10.23 -2.98
C ASP A 38 6.14 8.95 -2.23
N ASN A 39 7.04 7.96 -2.21
CA ASN A 39 6.85 6.72 -1.46
C ASN A 39 6.75 6.98 0.05
N LEU A 40 7.56 7.91 0.60
CA LEU A 40 7.53 8.24 2.04
C LEU A 40 6.21 8.85 2.52
N LYS A 41 5.35 9.35 1.62
CA LYS A 41 4.02 9.90 1.97
C LYS A 41 3.06 8.85 2.53
N ILE A 42 3.40 7.56 2.49
CA ILE A 42 2.60 6.51 3.14
C ILE A 42 2.74 6.49 4.66
N ILE A 43 3.75 7.18 5.22
CA ILE A 43 3.98 7.19 6.66
C ILE A 43 2.77 7.87 7.33
N GLY A 44 2.08 7.13 8.20
CA GLY A 44 0.85 7.60 8.85
C GLY A 44 -0.40 7.49 7.97
N ALA A 45 -0.33 6.81 6.83
CA ALA A 45 -1.53 6.46 6.08
C ALA A 45 -2.48 5.63 6.94
N PRO A 46 -3.80 5.82 6.83
CA PRO A 46 -4.76 5.03 7.58
C PRO A 46 -4.64 3.55 7.21
N GLY A 47 -5.06 2.67 8.12
CA GLY A 47 -5.18 1.24 7.83
C GLY A 47 -6.18 0.96 6.70
N PHE A 48 -6.27 -0.30 6.29
CA PHE A 48 -7.30 -0.76 5.37
C PHE A 48 -8.51 -1.27 6.15
N THR A 49 -9.72 -0.98 5.67
CA THR A 49 -10.93 -1.63 6.19
C THR A 49 -11.07 -3.03 5.61
N ASP A 50 -11.88 -3.88 6.23
CA ASP A 50 -12.12 -5.24 5.75
C ASP A 50 -12.74 -5.24 4.34
N GLU A 51 -13.61 -4.28 4.03
CA GLU A 51 -14.20 -4.14 2.69
C GLU A 51 -13.16 -3.72 1.65
N GLU A 52 -12.19 -2.89 2.03
CA GLU A 52 -11.09 -2.52 1.14
C GLU A 52 -10.20 -3.73 0.88
N LEU A 53 -9.86 -4.48 1.93
CA LEU A 53 -9.07 -5.69 1.83
C LEU A 53 -9.73 -6.74 0.94
N GLN A 54 -11.04 -6.96 1.11
CA GLN A 54 -11.81 -7.87 0.27
C GLN A 54 -11.79 -7.44 -1.20
N LYS A 55 -11.96 -6.14 -1.49
CA LYS A 55 -11.88 -5.62 -2.86
C LYS A 55 -10.50 -5.83 -3.48
N ILE A 56 -9.43 -5.63 -2.71
CA ILE A 56 -8.06 -5.87 -3.19
C ILE A 56 -7.89 -7.35 -3.55
N ASP A 57 -8.34 -8.25 -2.67
CA ASP A 57 -8.24 -9.69 -2.87
C ASP A 57 -9.03 -10.14 -4.12
N GLU A 58 -10.25 -9.62 -4.31
CA GLU A 58 -11.08 -9.87 -5.50
C GLU A 58 -10.40 -9.41 -6.79
N ILE A 59 -9.80 -8.21 -6.79
CA ILE A 59 -9.11 -7.64 -7.96
C ILE A 59 -7.83 -8.41 -8.28
N CYS A 60 -7.06 -8.78 -7.25
CA CYS A 60 -5.79 -9.51 -7.40
C CYS A 60 -5.98 -11.02 -7.59
N GLY A 61 -7.21 -11.55 -7.46
CA GLY A 61 -7.49 -12.97 -7.56
C GLY A 61 -6.89 -13.80 -6.42
N VAL A 62 -6.64 -13.19 -5.26
CA VAL A 62 -6.05 -13.85 -4.09
C VAL A 62 -7.17 -14.41 -3.22
N LYS A 63 -7.15 -15.70 -2.92
CA LYS A 63 -7.98 -16.27 -1.85
C LYS A 63 -7.17 -16.26 -0.56
N ARG A 64 -7.67 -15.55 0.46
CA ARG A 64 -7.13 -15.73 1.82
C ARG A 64 -7.50 -17.14 2.28
N ALA A 65 -6.49 -17.87 2.77
CA ALA A 65 -6.65 -19.18 3.39
C ALA A 65 -7.17 -19.04 4.82
#